data_AF-A0A940I0J3-F1
#
_entry.id   AF-A0A940I0J3-F1
#
_cell.length_a   1.000
_cell.length_b   1.000
_cell.length_c   1.000
_cell.angle_alpha   90.00
_cell.angle_beta   90.00
_cell.angle_gamma   90.00
#
_symmetry.space_group_name_H-M   'P 1'
#
loop_
_entity.id
_entity.type
_entity.pdbx_description
1 polymer ?
#
loop_
_entity_poly.entity_id
_entity_poly.type
_entity_poly.pdbx_seq_one_letter_code
_entity_poly.pdbx_strand_id
1 'polypeptide(L)'
;MIFMTVVFLGLLVVSGCGTKDNVKPIAEKVASIYHEPNPQIVRIVETRTECDGKPMYIVFIKGNFRKGNLKASYISFSMLANGEKVWCLKGFNKDQPNRNVIVWEDDDVEIK
;
A
#
# COMPACT_ATOMS: atom_id res chain seq x y z
N MET A 1 -19.46 47.41 32.76
CA MET A 1 -18.44 46.36 32.93
C MET A 1 -19.07 45.05 32.52
N ILE A 2 -19.04 44.72 31.24
CA ILE A 2 -18.12 43.75 30.59
C ILE A 2 -18.23 42.36 31.24
N PHE A 3 -18.85 41.41 30.55
CA PHE A 3 -18.17 40.15 30.24
C PHE A 3 -18.55 39.72 28.83
N MET A 4 -17.52 39.80 27.99
CA MET A 4 -17.53 39.68 26.54
C MET A 4 -17.52 38.21 26.17
N THR A 5 -18.32 37.90 25.16
CA THR A 5 -18.55 36.59 24.55
C THR A 5 -17.23 35.85 24.29
N VAL A 6 -17.17 34.60 24.75
CA VAL A 6 -16.04 33.67 24.50
C VAL A 6 -15.90 33.48 22.99
N VAL A 7 -14.81 34.02 22.44
CA VAL A 7 -14.40 33.79 21.05
C VAL A 7 -13.94 32.33 20.95
N PHE A 8 -14.74 31.50 20.28
CA PHE A 8 -14.34 30.16 19.87
C PHE A 8 -13.14 30.28 18.92
N LEU A 9 -11.95 30.06 19.48
CA LEU A 9 -10.70 29.95 18.75
C LEU A 9 -10.86 28.75 17.81
N GLY A 10 -11.02 29.02 16.52
CA GLY A 10 -11.07 28.01 15.48
C GLY A 10 -9.77 27.20 15.50
N LEU A 11 -9.84 25.98 16.05
CA LEU A 11 -8.82 24.96 15.82
C LEU A 11 -8.88 24.60 14.34
N LEU A 12 -8.04 25.25 13.54
CA LEU A 12 -7.59 24.69 12.27
C LEU A 12 -6.69 23.49 12.61
N VAL A 13 -7.33 22.33 12.80
CA VAL A 13 -6.60 21.06 12.76
C VAL A 13 -6.22 20.86 11.31
N VAL A 14 -5.01 21.30 10.94
CA VAL A 14 -4.40 20.90 9.68
C VAL A 14 -4.08 19.42 9.82
N SER A 15 -5.08 18.57 9.54
CA SER A 15 -4.86 17.14 9.38
C SER A 15 -4.07 16.95 8.09
N GLY A 16 -2.75 17.09 8.19
CA GLY A 16 -1.80 16.57 7.20
C GLY A 16 -1.81 15.05 7.23
N CYS A 17 -2.96 14.45 6.90
CA CYS A 17 -3.17 13.02 6.77
C CYS A 17 -3.86 12.86 5.41
N GLY A 18 -3.07 12.70 4.34
CA GLY A 18 -3.62 12.77 2.99
C GLY A 18 -2.97 11.83 1.99
N THR A 19 -2.01 11.00 2.42
CA THR A 19 -1.20 10.26 1.45
C THR A 19 -1.11 8.77 1.76
N LYS A 20 -1.07 8.34 3.02
CA LYS A 20 -0.95 6.90 3.37
C LYS A 20 -2.28 6.19 3.60
N ASP A 21 -3.38 6.93 3.64
CA ASP A 21 -4.70 6.40 4.00
C ASP A 21 -5.19 5.32 3.03
N ASN A 22 -4.78 5.40 1.76
CA ASN A 22 -5.13 4.43 0.72
C ASN A 22 -4.31 3.14 0.77
N VAL A 23 -3.13 3.14 1.42
CA VAL A 23 -2.20 1.99 1.35
C VAL A 23 -2.79 0.77 2.03
N LYS A 24 -3.35 0.93 3.23
CA LYS A 24 -3.94 -0.18 3.99
C LYS A 24 -5.10 -0.87 3.27
N PRO A 25 -6.18 -0.17 2.87
CA PRO A 25 -7.30 -0.82 2.20
C PRO A 25 -6.89 -1.47 0.87
N ILE A 26 -5.95 -0.87 0.12
CA ILE A 26 -5.45 -1.47 -1.12
C ILE A 26 -4.60 -2.72 -0.86
N ALA A 27 -3.71 -2.68 0.15
CA ALA A 27 -2.93 -3.85 0.56
C ALA A 27 -3.82 -5.03 0.97
N GLU A 28 -4.91 -4.78 1.69
CA GLU A 28 -5.92 -5.79 2.05
C GLU A 28 -6.64 -6.34 0.82
N LYS A 29 -7.05 -5.48 -0.12
CA LYS A 29 -7.65 -5.92 -1.39
C LYS A 29 -6.68 -6.78 -2.22
N VAL A 30 -5.41 -6.36 -2.38
CA VAL A 30 -4.37 -7.15 -3.05
C VAL A 30 -4.22 -8.51 -2.38
N ALA A 31 -4.11 -8.56 -1.06
CA ALA A 31 -3.92 -9.81 -0.33
C ALA A 31 -5.09 -10.78 -0.52
N SER A 32 -6.32 -10.26 -0.53
CA SER A 32 -7.54 -11.04 -0.75
C SER A 32 -7.54 -11.76 -2.10
N ILE A 33 -7.05 -11.11 -3.17
CA ILE A 33 -6.90 -11.71 -4.51
C ILE A 33 -6.03 -12.97 -4.46
N TYR A 34 -5.05 -13.01 -3.56
CA TYR A 34 -4.15 -14.15 -3.35
C TYR A 34 -4.48 -14.96 -2.10
N HIS A 35 -5.75 -14.93 -1.66
CA HIS A 35 -6.30 -15.72 -0.55
C HIS A 35 -5.65 -15.51 0.82
N GLU A 36 -5.08 -14.32 1.08
CA GLU A 36 -4.55 -13.95 2.40
C GLU A 36 -5.52 -12.96 3.10
N PRO A 37 -6.25 -13.39 4.14
CA PRO A 37 -7.22 -12.52 4.83
C PRO A 37 -6.58 -11.48 5.76
N ASN A 38 -5.35 -11.70 6.24
CA ASN A 38 -4.70 -10.87 7.24
C ASN A 38 -3.26 -10.53 6.83
N PRO A 39 -3.05 -9.76 5.75
CA PRO A 39 -1.70 -9.36 5.35
C PRO A 39 -1.08 -8.41 6.38
N GLN A 40 0.23 -8.50 6.54
CA GLN A 40 1.03 -7.52 7.29
C GLN A 40 1.79 -6.62 6.33
N ILE A 41 1.54 -5.32 6.34
CA ILE A 41 2.41 -4.35 5.64
C ILE A 41 3.75 -4.29 6.38
N VAL A 42 4.83 -4.65 5.69
CA VAL A 42 6.18 -4.69 6.26
C VAL A 42 7.07 -3.55 5.79
N ARG A 43 6.74 -2.94 4.65
CA ARG A 43 7.47 -1.77 4.12
C ARG A 43 6.61 -0.97 3.15
N ILE A 44 6.75 0.34 3.21
CA ILE A 44 6.20 1.28 2.23
C ILE A 44 7.37 2.18 1.80
N VAL A 45 7.58 2.30 0.50
CA VAL A 45 8.56 3.24 -0.08
C VAL A 45 7.79 4.30 -0.84
N GLU A 46 7.94 5.55 -0.43
CA GLU A 46 7.35 6.70 -1.11
C GLU A 46 8.25 7.12 -2.27
N THR A 47 7.67 7.30 -3.45
CA THR A 47 8.40 7.73 -4.64
C THR A 47 7.46 8.43 -5.61
N ARG A 48 7.92 8.68 -6.83
CA ARG A 48 7.14 9.27 -7.92
C ARG A 48 7.27 8.44 -9.18
N THR A 49 6.24 8.47 -10.01
CA THR A 49 6.28 7.88 -11.35
C THR A 49 7.31 8.61 -12.22
N GLU A 50 8.00 7.86 -13.07
CA GLU A 50 9.05 8.44 -13.92
C GLU A 50 8.48 9.31 -15.06
N CYS A 51 7.31 8.95 -15.60
CA CYS A 51 6.74 9.60 -16.77
C CYS A 51 6.07 10.96 -16.46
N ASP A 52 5.38 11.08 -15.33
CA ASP A 52 4.56 12.25 -15.00
C ASP A 52 4.75 12.78 -13.56
N GLY A 53 5.68 12.19 -12.79
CA GLY A 53 6.05 12.69 -11.46
C GLY A 53 4.96 12.56 -10.40
N LYS A 54 3.90 11.79 -10.66
CA LYS A 54 2.80 11.54 -9.73
C LYS A 54 3.30 10.80 -8.49
N PRO A 55 2.87 11.18 -7.28
CA PRO A 55 3.19 10.45 -6.06
C PRO A 55 2.71 8.99 -6.14
N MET A 56 3.58 8.06 -5.77
CA MET A 56 3.29 6.63 -5.75
C MET A 56 3.98 5.94 -4.57
N TYR A 57 3.56 4.70 -4.32
CA TYR A 57 4.16 3.82 -3.32
C TYR A 57 4.62 2.52 -3.94
N ILE A 58 5.73 2.00 -3.40
CA ILE A 58 6.08 0.59 -3.52
C ILE A 58 5.80 -0.05 -2.16
N VAL A 59 4.83 -0.95 -2.14
CA VAL A 59 4.30 -1.57 -0.91
C VAL A 59 4.76 -3.01 -0.85
N PHE A 60 5.21 -3.44 0.32
CA PHE A 60 5.58 -4.81 0.61
C PHE A 60 4.67 -5.34 1.71
N ILE A 61 3.99 -6.44 1.43
CA ILE A 61 3.15 -7.15 2.38
C ILE A 61 3.68 -8.56 2.61
N LYS A 62 3.50 -9.06 3.82
CA LYS A 62 3.83 -10.42 4.26
C LYS A 62 2.54 -11.18 4.57
N GLY A 63 2.51 -12.46 4.24
CA GLY A 63 1.35 -13.33 4.43
C GLY A 63 1.60 -14.74 3.90
N ASN A 64 0.51 -15.47 3.65
CA ASN A 64 0.48 -16.82 3.09
C ASN A 64 -0.22 -16.80 1.73
N PHE A 65 0.36 -16.09 0.77
CA PHE A 65 -0.24 -15.84 -0.53
C PHE A 65 -0.25 -17.09 -1.42
N ARG A 66 -1.31 -17.26 -2.20
CA ARG A 66 -1.49 -18.38 -3.13
C ARG A 66 -1.91 -17.92 -4.52
N LYS A 67 -1.28 -18.50 -5.55
CA LYS A 67 -1.69 -18.35 -6.96
C LYS A 67 -1.64 -19.71 -7.65
N GLY A 68 -2.79 -20.36 -7.81
CA GLY A 68 -2.83 -21.76 -8.22
C GLY A 68 -2.03 -22.65 -7.26
N ASN A 69 -1.02 -23.36 -7.78
CA ASN A 69 -0.13 -24.20 -6.99
C ASN A 69 1.07 -23.45 -6.38
N LEU A 70 1.24 -22.16 -6.69
CA LEU A 70 2.34 -21.34 -6.20
C LEU A 70 2.04 -20.73 -4.84
N LYS A 71 3.07 -20.63 -4.00
CA LYS A 71 2.99 -20.01 -2.66
C LYS A 71 4.10 -18.98 -2.48
N ALA A 72 3.74 -17.82 -1.95
CA ALA A 72 4.69 -16.79 -1.57
C ALA A 72 4.44 -16.30 -0.14
N SER A 73 5.52 -15.98 0.57
CA SER A 73 5.46 -15.34 1.89
C SER A 73 5.36 -13.82 1.82
N TYR A 74 5.66 -13.23 0.66
CA TYR A 74 5.62 -11.80 0.43
C TYR A 74 4.99 -11.48 -0.92
N ILE A 75 4.33 -10.33 -0.98
CA ILE A 75 3.99 -9.66 -2.22
C ILE A 75 4.58 -8.25 -2.19
N SER A 76 5.17 -7.81 -3.30
CA SER A 76 5.46 -6.40 -3.55
C SER A 76 4.61 -5.89 -4.69
N PHE A 77 4.17 -4.64 -4.61
CA PHE A 77 3.43 -4.01 -5.69
C PHE A 77 3.65 -2.50 -5.70
N SER A 78 3.40 -1.88 -6.85
CA SER A 78 3.41 -0.44 -7.02
C SER A 78 1.98 0.09 -7.05
N MET A 79 1.73 1.27 -6.48
CA MET A 79 0.42 1.91 -6.52
C MET A 79 0.53 3.43 -6.58
N LEU A 80 -0.42 4.09 -7.25
CA LEU A 80 -0.53 5.55 -7.14
C LEU A 80 -0.95 5.93 -5.72
N ALA A 81 -0.48 7.08 -5.21
CA ALA A 81 -0.80 7.51 -3.86
C ALA A 81 -2.30 7.80 -3.64
N ASN A 82 -3.01 8.16 -4.71
CA ASN A 82 -4.46 8.33 -4.72
C ASN A 82 -5.23 6.99 -4.76
N GLY A 83 -4.55 5.86 -4.93
CA GLY A 83 -5.13 4.52 -4.96
C GLY A 83 -5.80 4.10 -6.27
N GLU A 84 -5.77 4.93 -7.32
CA GLU A 84 -6.49 4.66 -8.57
C GLU A 84 -5.88 3.53 -9.40
N LYS A 85 -4.59 3.23 -9.22
CA LYS A 85 -3.88 2.21 -10.00
C LYS A 85 -2.92 1.41 -9.13
N VAL A 86 -2.88 0.10 -9.37
CA VAL A 86 -1.91 -0.86 -8.82
C VAL A 86 -1.30 -1.68 -9.96
N TRP A 87 0.02 -1.86 -9.94
CA TRP A 87 0.77 -2.56 -11.01
C TRP A 87 2.05 -3.21 -10.48
N CYS A 88 2.72 -3.98 -11.34
CA CYS A 88 3.97 -4.70 -11.02
C CYS A 88 3.86 -5.54 -9.73
N LEU A 89 2.81 -6.36 -9.63
CA LEU A 89 2.66 -7.28 -8.51
C LEU A 89 3.65 -8.43 -8.64
N LYS A 90 4.36 -8.75 -7.56
CA LYS A 90 5.32 -9.84 -7.51
C LYS A 90 5.13 -10.63 -6.24
N GLY A 91 4.86 -11.92 -6.35
CA GLY A 91 4.92 -12.86 -5.24
C GLY A 91 6.34 -13.39 -5.10
N PHE A 92 6.92 -13.33 -3.90
CA PHE A 92 8.28 -13.82 -3.67
C PHE A 92 8.47 -14.45 -2.30
N ASN A 93 9.46 -15.35 -2.20
CA ASN A 93 9.95 -15.91 -0.96
C ASN A 93 11.30 -15.31 -0.60
N LYS A 94 11.49 -14.98 0.68
CA LYS A 94 12.78 -14.52 1.19
C LYS A 94 13.54 -15.73 1.70
N ASP A 95 14.12 -16.50 0.78
CA ASP A 95 14.82 -17.74 1.11
C ASP A 95 16.27 -17.49 1.57
N GLN A 96 16.83 -16.30 1.31
CA GLN A 96 18.17 -15.91 1.76
C GLN A 96 18.26 -14.42 2.14
N PRO A 97 19.25 -14.00 2.96
CA PRO A 97 19.40 -12.60 3.40
C PRO A 97 19.45 -11.59 2.25
N ASN A 98 19.94 -12.00 1.08
CA ASN A 98 20.28 -11.11 -0.05
C ASN A 98 19.62 -11.48 -1.39
N ARG A 99 18.64 -12.41 -1.41
CA ARG A 99 17.91 -12.75 -2.64
C ARG A 99 16.44 -13.02 -2.34
N ASN A 100 15.59 -12.31 -3.07
CA ASN A 100 14.17 -12.61 -3.17
C ASN A 100 14.00 -13.60 -4.33
N VAL A 101 13.46 -14.78 -4.06
CA VAL A 101 13.08 -15.72 -5.12
C VAL A 101 11.69 -15.33 -5.59
N ILE A 102 11.60 -14.73 -6.77
CA ILE A 102 10.32 -14.37 -7.39
C ILE A 102 9.62 -15.67 -7.78
N VAL A 103 8.43 -15.87 -7.23
CA VAL A 103 7.59 -17.06 -7.46
C VAL A 103 6.63 -16.79 -8.62
N TRP A 104 6.11 -15.57 -8.74
CA TRP A 104 5.33 -15.11 -9.90
C TRP A 104 5.34 -13.59 -10.01
N GLU A 105 4.97 -13.10 -11.21
CA GLU A 105 4.71 -11.69 -11.50
C GLU A 105 3.32 -11.54 -12.16
N ASP A 106 2.66 -10.41 -11.91
CA ASP A 106 1.43 -9.97 -12.56
C ASP A 106 1.60 -8.48 -12.91
N ASP A 107 1.45 -8.15 -14.20
CA ASP A 107 1.77 -6.81 -14.70
C ASP A 107 0.72 -5.76 -14.30
N ASP A 108 -0.57 -6.14 -14.35
CA ASP A 108 -1.69 -5.29 -13.95
C ASP A 108 -2.76 -6.15 -13.24
N VAL A 109 -3.24 -5.67 -12.09
CA VAL A 109 -4.35 -6.29 -11.36
C VAL A 109 -5.42 -5.23 -11.13
N GLU A 110 -6.60 -5.45 -11.69
CA GLU A 110 -7.75 -4.58 -11.44
C GLU A 110 -8.23 -4.76 -10.01
N ILE A 111 -7.99 -3.75 -9.17
CA ILE A 111 -8.48 -3.71 -7.81
C ILE A 111 -9.83 -2.99 -7.81
N LYS A 112 -10.88 -3.71 -8.20
CA LYS A 112 -12.28 -3.25 -8.09
C LYS A 112 -12.73 -3.35 -6.63
#